data_AF-X1Q6X4-F1
#
_entry.id   AF-X1Q6X4-F1
#
_cell.length_a   1.000
_cell.length_b   1.000
_cell.length_c   1.000
_cell.angle_alpha   90.00
_cell.angle_beta   90.00
_cell.angle_gamma   90.00
#
_symmetry.space_group_name_H-M   'P 1'
#
loop_
_entity.id
_entity.type
_entity.pdbx_description
1 polymer ?
#
loop_
_entity_poly.entity_id
_entity_poly.type
_entity_poly.pdbx_seq_one_letter_code
_entity_poly.pdbx_strand_id
1 'polypeptide(L)'
;MINLEELKKEASQILEEGKVKYIIGFQRSSNGLLPVPAFIKNPKDVEKLVWDPSCVYNLTLFLQDEKRKKAKEKEPDERPVGIVVKGCDSRAINVLLQEEFIKREDVYVLGI
;
A
#
# COMPACT_ATOMS: atom_id res chain seq x y z
N MET A 1 -8.38 11.93 -15.10
CA MET A 1 -9.43 11.59 -14.12
C MET A 1 -8.93 10.35 -13.42
N ILE A 2 -8.78 10.41 -12.10
CA ILE A 2 -8.27 9.27 -11.34
C ILE A 2 -9.33 8.18 -11.32
N ASN A 3 -9.00 6.96 -11.75
CA ASN A 3 -9.96 5.86 -11.85
C ASN A 3 -9.76 4.87 -10.68
N LEU A 4 -10.54 5.06 -9.62
CA LEU A 4 -10.53 4.17 -8.44
C LEU A 4 -10.89 2.73 -8.80
N GLU A 5 -11.73 2.52 -9.81
CA GLU A 5 -12.12 1.17 -10.25
C GLU A 5 -10.95 0.43 -10.92
N GLU A 6 -10.12 1.13 -11.69
CA GLU A 6 -8.88 0.55 -12.23
C GLU A 6 -7.90 0.18 -11.12
N LEU A 7 -7.74 1.07 -10.12
CA LEU A 7 -6.90 0.78 -8.95
C LEU A 7 -7.38 -0.48 -8.22
N LYS A 8 -8.68 -0.57 -7.93
CA LYS A 8 -9.28 -1.74 -7.26
C LYS A 8 -9.11 -3.01 -8.06
N LYS A 9 -9.30 -2.95 -9.38
CA LYS A 9 -9.11 -4.08 -10.29
C LYS A 9 -7.67 -4.58 -10.26
N GLU A 10 -6.68 -3.68 -10.41
CA GLU A 10 -5.27 -4.07 -10.34
C GLU A 10 -4.91 -4.62 -8.95
N ALA A 11 -5.37 -3.95 -7.89
CA ALA A 11 -5.18 -4.39 -6.50
C ALA A 11 -5.73 -5.80 -6.26
N SER A 12 -6.92 -6.11 -6.78
CA SER A 12 -7.51 -7.45 -6.68
C SER A 12 -6.65 -8.48 -7.40
N GLN A 13 -6.28 -8.16 -8.65
CA GLN A 13 -5.51 -9.05 -9.51
C GLN A 13 -4.15 -9.41 -8.90
N ILE A 14 -3.38 -8.42 -8.41
CA ILE A 14 -2.05 -8.70 -7.84
C ILE A 14 -2.11 -9.46 -6.50
N LEU A 15 -3.22 -9.33 -5.76
CA LEU A 15 -3.47 -10.13 -4.55
C LEU A 15 -3.83 -11.57 -4.90
N GLU A 16 -4.69 -11.79 -5.91
CA GLU A 16 -5.09 -13.12 -6.40
C GLU A 16 -3.91 -13.90 -6.99
N GLU A 17 -3.07 -13.21 -7.76
CA GLU A 17 -1.85 -13.76 -8.34
C GLU A 17 -0.76 -13.99 -7.30
N GLY A 18 -0.95 -13.54 -6.05
CA GLY A 18 0.02 -13.66 -4.98
C GLY A 18 1.30 -12.85 -5.20
N LYS A 19 1.28 -11.85 -6.09
CA LYS A 19 2.42 -10.98 -6.40
C LYS A 19 2.82 -10.12 -5.20
N VAL A 20 1.87 -9.80 -4.33
CA VAL A 20 2.10 -9.02 -3.11
C VAL A 20 1.59 -9.77 -1.88
N LYS A 21 2.20 -9.49 -0.72
CA LYS A 21 1.77 -10.02 0.59
C LYS A 21 0.44 -9.42 1.04
N TYR A 22 0.29 -8.11 0.87
CA TYR A 22 -0.90 -7.32 1.16
C TYR A 22 -0.75 -5.94 0.51
N ILE A 23 -1.84 -5.15 0.49
CA ILE A 23 -1.87 -3.79 -0.04
C ILE A 23 -2.12 -2.78 1.09
N ILE A 24 -1.37 -1.69 1.09
CA ILE A 24 -1.58 -0.50 1.94
C ILE A 24 -2.29 0.56 1.10
N GLY A 25 -3.48 0.95 1.52
CA GLY A 25 -4.26 1.99 0.86
C GLY A 25 -5.04 2.83 1.86
N PHE A 26 -6.10 3.48 1.41
CA PHE A 26 -7.04 4.22 2.27
C PHE A 26 -8.38 3.51 2.33
N GLN A 27 -9.01 3.52 3.49
CA GLN A 27 -10.41 3.14 3.68
C GLN A 27 -11.13 4.22 4.48
N ARG A 28 -12.46 4.21 4.47
CA ARG A 28 -13.23 5.01 5.42
C ARG A 28 -13.04 4.47 6.84
N SER A 29 -12.88 5.38 7.80
CA SER A 29 -12.97 5.07 9.22
C SER A 29 -14.35 4.49 9.56
N SER A 30 -14.46 3.85 10.73
CA SER A 30 -15.74 3.27 11.20
C SER A 30 -16.87 4.30 11.31
N ASN A 31 -16.54 5.57 11.59
CA ASN A 31 -17.49 6.68 11.62
C ASN A 31 -17.65 7.40 10.26
N GLY A 32 -16.99 6.94 9.20
CA GLY A 32 -17.12 7.45 7.83
C GLY A 32 -16.47 8.80 7.54
N LEU A 33 -15.95 9.50 8.56
CA LEU A 33 -15.51 10.89 8.44
C LEU A 33 -14.15 11.05 7.75
N LEU A 34 -13.16 10.24 8.11
CA LEU A 34 -11.77 10.44 7.68
C LEU A 34 -11.22 9.20 6.97
N PRO A 35 -10.46 9.37 5.88
CA PRO A 35 -9.67 8.28 5.34
C PRO A 35 -8.60 7.84 6.33
N VAL A 36 -8.53 6.55 6.59
CA VAL A 36 -7.52 5.93 7.45
C VAL A 36 -6.75 4.87 6.65
N PRO A 37 -5.50 4.55 7.04
CA PRO A 37 -4.75 3.48 6.43
C PRO A 37 -5.51 2.15 6.45
N ALA A 38 -5.53 1.45 5.31
CA ALA A 38 -6.13 0.15 5.12
C ALA A 38 -5.04 -0.88 4.80
N PHE A 39 -5.14 -2.08 5.36
CA PHE A 39 -4.22 -3.20 5.11
C PHE A 39 -5.01 -4.36 4.52
N ILE A 40 -5.01 -4.47 3.20
CA ILE A 40 -5.87 -5.37 2.43
C ILE A 40 -5.10 -6.65 2.09
N LYS A 41 -5.54 -7.78 2.64
CA LYS A 41 -4.97 -9.12 2.37
C LYS A 41 -5.84 -9.98 1.46
N ASN A 42 -7.16 -9.80 1.55
CA ASN A 42 -8.11 -10.55 0.73
C ASN A 42 -8.42 -9.74 -0.54
N PRO A 43 -8.35 -10.33 -1.73
CA PRO A 43 -8.75 -9.65 -2.98
C PRO A 43 -10.13 -9.00 -2.90
N LYS A 44 -11.11 -9.63 -2.22
CA LYS A 44 -12.46 -9.08 -2.08
C LYS A 44 -12.54 -7.82 -1.22
N ASP A 45 -11.54 -7.59 -0.35
CA ASP A 45 -11.50 -6.43 0.54
C ASP A 45 -11.01 -5.16 -0.17
N VAL A 46 -10.55 -5.23 -1.42
CA VAL A 46 -10.17 -4.05 -2.21
C VAL A 46 -11.34 -3.08 -2.41
N GLU A 47 -12.59 -3.54 -2.28
CA GLU A 47 -13.76 -2.68 -2.33
C GLU A 47 -13.80 -1.62 -1.23
N LYS A 48 -13.08 -1.87 -0.11
CA LYS A 48 -12.92 -0.91 0.98
C LYS A 48 -11.98 0.24 0.63
N LEU A 49 -11.19 0.09 -0.45
CA LEU A 49 -10.28 1.12 -0.89
C LEU A 49 -11.07 2.34 -1.36
N VAL A 50 -10.71 3.49 -0.82
CA VAL A 50 -11.26 4.78 -1.21
C VAL A 50 -10.16 5.71 -1.65
N TRP A 51 -10.54 6.64 -2.51
CA TRP A 51 -9.68 7.73 -2.90
C TRP A 51 -10.50 9.00 -3.05
N ASP A 52 -10.08 10.05 -2.34
CA ASP A 52 -10.58 11.41 -2.48
C ASP A 52 -9.55 12.41 -1.92
N PRO A 53 -9.72 13.73 -2.13
CA PRO A 53 -8.76 14.74 -1.66
C PRO A 53 -8.47 14.76 -0.15
N SER A 54 -9.31 14.14 0.69
CA SER A 54 -9.05 13.99 2.13
C SER A 54 -8.06 12.89 2.48
N CYS A 55 -7.57 12.09 1.52
CA CYS A 55 -6.54 11.06 1.68
C CYS A 55 -5.12 11.67 1.85
N VAL A 56 -4.94 12.51 2.87
CA VAL A 56 -3.74 13.37 3.04
C VAL A 56 -2.53 12.67 3.68
N TYR A 57 -2.72 11.55 4.37
CA TYR A 57 -1.64 10.90 5.11
C TYR A 57 -0.60 10.25 4.18
N ASN A 58 0.65 10.21 4.60
CA ASN A 58 1.70 9.50 3.88
C ASN A 58 1.72 8.02 4.30
N LEU A 59 1.29 7.12 3.41
CA LEU A 59 1.27 5.67 3.67
C LEU A 59 2.68 5.03 3.62
N THR A 60 3.68 5.70 3.03
CA THR A 60 5.03 5.13 2.91
C THR A 60 5.72 4.91 4.26
N LEU A 61 5.24 5.58 5.31
CA LEU A 61 5.72 5.40 6.68
C LEU A 61 5.53 3.95 7.17
N PHE A 62 4.50 3.25 6.70
CA PHE A 62 4.25 1.87 7.09
C PHE A 62 5.26 0.86 6.53
N LEU A 63 6.05 1.25 5.53
CA LEU A 63 7.13 0.40 5.00
C LEU A 63 8.25 0.21 6.03
N GLN A 64 8.47 1.19 6.91
CA GLN A 64 9.40 1.05 8.04
C GLN A 64 8.91 0.01 9.05
N ASP A 65 7.61 0.00 9.35
CA ASP A 65 7.03 -0.99 10.24
C ASP A 65 7.08 -2.39 9.61
N GLU A 66 6.87 -2.52 8.30
CA GLU A 66 7.02 -3.80 7.61
C GLU A 66 8.45 -4.32 7.68
N LYS A 67 9.46 -3.49 7.40
CA LYS A 67 10.87 -3.88 7.52
C LYS A 67 11.20 -4.39 8.94
N ARG A 68 10.71 -3.69 9.96
CA ARG A 68 10.88 -4.09 11.37
C ARG A 68 10.17 -5.39 11.70
N LYS A 69 9.00 -5.66 11.12
CA LYS A 69 8.27 -6.92 11.30
C LYS A 69 9.01 -8.08 10.63
N LYS A 70 9.39 -7.93 9.36
CA LYS A 70 10.18 -8.93 8.61
C LYS A 70 11.44 -9.34 9.38
N ALA A 71 12.19 -8.39 9.94
CA ALA A 71 13.41 -8.66 10.70
C ALA A 71 13.21 -9.45 12.02
N LYS A 72 11.98 -9.51 12.56
CA LYS A 72 11.63 -10.23 13.80
C LYS A 72 11.01 -11.59 13.54
N GLU A 73 10.52 -11.84 12.33
CA GLU A 73 9.89 -13.09 11.95
C GLU A 73 10.94 -14.17 11.69
N LYS A 74 10.69 -15.42 12.13
CA LYS A 74 11.61 -16.55 11.87
C LYS A 74 11.59 -16.99 10.40
N GLU A 75 10.43 -16.92 9.79
CA GLU A 75 10.16 -17.27 8.40
C GLU A 75 9.32 -16.15 7.78
N PRO A 76 9.95 -15.01 7.42
CA PRO A 76 9.24 -13.85 6.89
C PRO A 76 8.67 -14.14 5.50
N ASP A 77 7.53 -13.51 5.21
CA ASP A 77 6.99 -13.48 3.86
C ASP A 77 7.79 -12.49 2.99
N GLU A 78 8.51 -13.04 2.01
CA GLU A 78 9.41 -12.31 1.12
C GLU A 78 8.68 -11.53 0.01
N ARG A 79 7.37 -11.74 -0.17
CA ARG A 79 6.61 -11.00 -1.19
C ARG A 79 6.63 -9.50 -0.92
N PRO A 80 6.62 -8.66 -1.96
CA PRO A 80 6.52 -7.22 -1.79
C PRO A 80 5.22 -6.79 -1.12
N VAL A 81 5.25 -5.63 -0.49
CA VAL A 81 4.03 -4.95 -0.05
C VAL A 81 3.52 -4.04 -1.16
N GLY A 82 2.25 -4.19 -1.52
CA GLY A 82 1.56 -3.25 -2.40
C GLY A 82 1.29 -1.95 -1.66
N ILE A 83 1.54 -0.80 -2.28
CA ILE A 83 1.28 0.51 -1.67
C ILE A 83 0.64 1.46 -2.67
N VAL A 84 -0.51 2.03 -2.30
CA VAL A 84 -1.16 3.10 -3.07
C VAL A 84 -0.43 4.41 -2.80
N VAL A 85 0.12 5.03 -3.84
CA VAL A 85 0.91 6.26 -3.73
C VAL A 85 0.29 7.40 -4.53
N LYS A 86 0.21 8.55 -3.88
CA LYS A 86 -0.08 9.83 -4.51
C LYS A 86 1.17 10.38 -5.19
N GLY A 87 1.00 11.34 -6.10
CA GLY A 87 2.13 12.07 -6.69
C GLY A 87 3.14 12.63 -5.67
N CYS A 88 2.68 13.14 -4.51
CA CYS A 88 3.58 13.58 -3.43
C CYS A 88 4.31 12.44 -2.72
N ASP A 89 3.62 11.31 -2.48
CA ASP A 89 4.14 10.14 -1.75
C ASP A 89 5.18 9.38 -2.59
N SER A 90 5.09 9.45 -3.93
CA SER A 90 6.08 8.88 -4.83
C SER A 90 7.50 9.40 -4.57
N ARG A 91 7.64 10.67 -4.15
CA ARG A 91 8.95 11.24 -3.78
C ARG A 91 9.50 10.61 -2.50
N ALA A 92 8.63 10.29 -1.55
CA ALA A 92 9.04 9.60 -0.33
C ALA A 92 9.53 8.18 -0.63
N ILE A 93 8.87 7.45 -1.55
CA ILE A 93 9.37 6.15 -2.02
C ILE A 93 10.77 6.27 -2.61
N ASN A 94 11.00 7.27 -3.47
CA ASN A 94 12.32 7.48 -4.07
C ASN A 94 13.41 7.74 -3.04
N VAL A 95 13.14 8.56 -2.02
CA VAL A 95 14.09 8.81 -0.92
C VAL A 95 14.36 7.51 -0.16
N LEU A 96 13.33 6.72 0.17
CA LEU A 96 13.51 5.44 0.87
C LEU A 96 14.32 4.42 0.05
N LEU A 97 14.21 4.44 -1.27
CA LEU A 97 15.03 3.61 -2.17
C LEU A 97 16.48 4.11 -2.24
N GLN A 98 16.68 5.43 -2.35
CA GLN A 98 18.01 6.05 -2.43
C GLN A 98 18.83 5.83 -1.17
N GLU A 99 18.20 5.94 0.01
CA GLU A 99 18.81 5.71 1.31
C GLU A 99 18.93 4.21 1.66
N GLU A 100 18.65 3.32 0.71
CA GLU A 100 18.62 1.85 0.88
C GLU A 100 17.75 1.38 2.07
N PHE A 101 16.77 2.20 2.44
CA PHE A 101 15.89 1.89 3.54
C PHE A 101 14.91 0.78 3.13
N ILE A 102 14.44 0.79 1.88
CA ILE A 102 13.73 -0.31 1.23
C ILE A 102 14.45 -0.69 -0.07
N LYS A 103 14.28 -1.92 -0.55
CA LYS A 103 14.71 -2.31 -1.89
C LYS A 103 13.54 -2.20 -2.88
N ARG A 104 13.85 -2.17 -4.18
CA ARG A 104 12.81 -2.05 -5.22
C ARG A 104 11.87 -3.27 -5.21
N GLU A 105 12.41 -4.44 -4.91
CA GLU A 105 11.72 -5.71 -4.80
C GLU A 105 10.84 -5.84 -3.54
N ASP A 106 11.02 -4.97 -2.54
CA ASP A 106 10.19 -5.00 -1.31
C ASP A 106 8.81 -4.37 -1.50
N VAL A 107 8.61 -3.63 -2.59
CA VAL A 107 7.40 -2.81 -2.80
C VAL A 107 6.82 -2.97 -4.20
N TYR A 108 5.49 -3.02 -4.27
CA TYR A 108 4.72 -2.88 -5.50
C TYR A 108 3.95 -1.57 -5.44
N VAL A 109 4.24 -0.64 -6.35
CA VAL A 109 3.69 0.72 -6.28
C VAL A 109 2.46 0.81 -7.16
N LEU A 110 1.31 1.16 -6.56
CA LEU A 110 0.05 1.45 -7.23
C LEU A 110 -0.16 2.97 -7.26
N GLY A 111 0.04 3.59 -8.42
CA GLY A 111 -0.02 5.05 -8.55
C GLY A 111 -1.46 5.57 -8.67
N ILE A 112 -1.73 6.72 -8.04
CA ILE A 112 -3.00 7.43 -8.14
C ILE A 112 -2.82 8.94 -8.35
#